data_AF-A0A346Y445-F1
#
_entry.id   AF-A0A346Y445-F1
#
_cell.length_a   1.000
_cell.length_b   1.000
_cell.length_c   1.000
_cell.angle_alpha   90.00
_cell.angle_beta   90.00
_cell.angle_gamma   90.00
#
_symmetry.space_group_name_H-M   'P 1'
#
loop_
_entity.id
_entity.type
_entity.pdbx_description
1 polymer ?
#
loop_
_entity_poly.entity_id
_entity_poly.type
_entity_poly.pdbx_seq_one_letter_code
_entity_poly.pdbx_strand_id
1 'polypeptide(L)'
;MSYLETITDEDATGEAAELFAHDRAADGYVHNYTRTFARRPDVYRAWNVLADAIAGDDEPDLRRYELATLGAARQLRSSYCMLAHGRKVADDLWPADVVTAIAEDPGTADLTDRERAIVAFAEVVASGGTNVTEADHQSLRDVGLTDAEIFDVVLAAAARCFFSTVLDATGTLPDAAYADAMPAALRDALVVGRPIAET
;
A
#
# COMPACT_ATOMS: atom_id res chain seq x y z
N MET A 1 -7.60 12.59 -10.72
CA MET A 1 -8.99 13.09 -10.61
C MET A 1 -9.91 11.90 -10.41
N SER A 2 -10.64 11.86 -9.29
CA SER A 2 -11.65 10.83 -9.01
C SER A 2 -12.83 10.93 -10.00
N TYR A 3 -13.51 9.81 -10.23
CA TYR A 3 -14.80 9.76 -10.93
C TYR A 3 -15.96 10.31 -10.10
N LEU A 4 -15.74 10.48 -8.79
CA LEU A 4 -16.69 11.04 -7.84
C LEU A 4 -16.43 12.52 -7.63
N GLU A 5 -17.49 13.27 -7.32
CA GLU A 5 -17.38 14.65 -6.86
C GLU A 5 -16.75 14.69 -5.46
N THR A 6 -15.51 15.18 -5.37
CA THR A 6 -14.77 15.32 -4.12
C THR A 6 -15.15 16.60 -3.36
N ILE A 7 -15.00 16.58 -2.04
CA ILE A 7 -15.11 17.79 -1.20
C ILE A 7 -13.99 18.75 -1.59
N THR A 8 -14.34 19.99 -1.93
CA THR A 8 -13.37 21.05 -2.18
C THR A 8 -12.77 21.55 -0.87
N ASP A 9 -11.62 22.20 -0.95
CA ASP A 9 -10.97 22.81 0.21
C ASP A 9 -11.88 23.86 0.90
N GLU A 10 -12.72 24.57 0.13
CA GLU A 10 -13.66 25.59 0.63
C GLU A 10 -14.90 24.98 1.29
N ASP A 11 -15.36 23.84 0.79
CA ASP A 11 -16.56 23.16 1.28
C ASP A 11 -16.29 22.17 2.44
N ALA A 12 -15.02 21.96 2.77
CA ALA A 12 -14.62 21.04 3.85
C ALA A 12 -15.08 21.58 5.21
N THR A 13 -15.92 20.81 5.91
CA THR A 13 -16.40 21.11 7.26
C THR A 13 -16.36 19.87 8.15
N GLY A 14 -16.40 20.06 9.47
CA GLY A 14 -16.39 18.97 10.45
C GLY A 14 -15.20 18.03 10.28
N GLU A 15 -15.43 16.71 10.41
CA GLU A 15 -14.37 15.70 10.32
C GLU A 15 -13.60 15.73 8.99
N ALA A 16 -14.24 16.11 7.87
CA ALA A 16 -13.53 16.25 6.59
C ALA A 16 -12.49 17.37 6.62
N ALA A 17 -12.81 18.50 7.26
CA ALA A 17 -11.86 19.60 7.44
C ALA A 17 -10.70 19.20 8.35
N GLU A 18 -10.95 18.39 9.38
CA GLU A 18 -9.93 17.86 10.27
C GLU A 18 -8.94 16.95 9.53
N LEU A 19 -9.43 16.04 8.67
CA LEU A 19 -8.57 15.23 7.80
C LEU A 19 -7.72 16.10 6.87
N PHE A 20 -8.30 17.12 6.25
CA PHE A 20 -7.56 18.00 5.35
C PHE A 20 -6.53 18.85 6.10
N ALA A 21 -6.82 19.25 7.33
CA ALA A 21 -5.87 19.98 8.18
C ALA A 21 -4.71 19.09 8.60
N HIS A 22 -4.98 17.82 8.92
CA HIS A 22 -3.97 16.82 9.27
C HIS A 22 -2.98 16.62 8.11
N ASP A 23 -3.47 16.33 6.90
CA ASP A 23 -2.61 16.12 5.73
C ASP A 23 -1.73 17.35 5.44
N ARG A 24 -2.29 18.56 5.51
CA ARG A 24 -1.50 19.79 5.30
C ARG A 24 -0.42 19.99 6.37
N ALA A 25 -0.70 19.61 7.62
CA ALA A 25 0.28 19.71 8.69
C ALA A 25 1.42 18.68 8.53
N ALA A 26 1.11 17.48 8.03
CA ALA A 26 2.07 16.41 7.84
C ALA A 26 2.89 16.59 6.54
N ASP A 27 2.22 16.84 5.42
CA ASP A 27 2.79 16.72 4.08
C ASP A 27 2.72 18.01 3.25
N GLY A 28 2.05 19.04 3.76
CA GLY A 28 1.95 20.36 3.11
C GLY A 28 0.85 20.46 2.05
N TYR A 29 0.10 19.39 1.78
CA TYR A 29 -1.04 19.36 0.86
C TYR A 29 -2.07 18.32 1.33
N VAL A 30 -3.25 18.29 0.73
CA VAL A 30 -4.27 17.26 1.01
C VAL A 30 -4.13 16.12 0.00
N HIS A 31 -4.05 14.88 0.47
CA HIS A 31 -3.92 13.72 -0.40
C HIS A 31 -5.20 13.47 -1.22
N ASN A 32 -5.02 12.95 -2.43
CA ASN A 32 -6.11 12.53 -3.31
C ASN A 32 -6.94 11.39 -2.69
N TYR A 33 -6.32 10.45 -1.96
CA TYR A 33 -7.09 9.47 -1.20
C TYR A 33 -7.91 10.14 -0.09
N THR A 34 -7.39 11.16 0.60
CA THR A 34 -8.14 11.85 1.67
C THR A 34 -9.35 12.55 1.10
N ARG A 35 -9.22 13.24 -0.04
CA ARG A 35 -10.36 13.81 -0.78
C ARG A 35 -11.41 12.77 -1.17
N THR A 36 -10.97 11.56 -1.54
CA THR A 36 -11.86 10.44 -1.87
C THR A 36 -12.65 10.00 -0.63
N PHE A 37 -11.97 9.86 0.49
CA PHE A 37 -12.57 9.41 1.75
C PHE A 37 -13.30 10.51 2.53
N ALA A 38 -13.16 11.79 2.17
CA ALA A 38 -13.74 12.91 2.89
C ALA A 38 -15.28 12.87 3.01
N ARG A 39 -15.97 12.13 2.13
CA ARG A 39 -17.43 11.88 2.23
C ARG A 39 -17.79 10.87 3.33
N ARG A 40 -16.83 10.05 3.75
CA ARG A 40 -16.94 9.01 4.78
C ARG A 40 -15.70 9.05 5.69
N PRO A 41 -15.48 10.17 6.40
CA PRO A 41 -14.31 10.35 7.26
C PRO A 41 -14.28 9.33 8.41
N ASP A 42 -15.45 8.87 8.84
CA ASP A 42 -15.63 7.78 9.79
C ASP A 42 -14.98 6.47 9.30
N VAL A 43 -15.13 6.14 8.01
CA VAL A 43 -14.51 4.95 7.40
C VAL A 43 -13.00 5.10 7.34
N TYR A 44 -12.49 6.28 6.98
CA TYR A 44 -11.05 6.49 6.89
C TYR A 44 -10.36 6.44 8.25
N ARG A 45 -10.99 7.00 9.30
CA ARG A 45 -10.47 6.86 10.67
C ARG A 45 -10.46 5.40 11.13
N ALA A 46 -11.54 4.65 10.87
CA ALA A 46 -11.59 3.22 11.20
C ALA A 46 -10.54 2.42 10.41
N TRP A 47 -10.32 2.77 9.15
CA TRP A 47 -9.26 2.20 8.32
C TRP A 47 -7.87 2.45 8.91
N ASN A 48 -7.56 3.67 9.35
CA ASN A 48 -6.25 3.97 9.95
C ASN A 48 -6.01 3.13 11.21
N VAL A 49 -7.01 3.03 12.10
CA VAL A 49 -6.92 2.18 13.30
C VAL A 49 -6.66 0.71 12.92
N LEU A 50 -7.34 0.20 11.88
CA LEU A 50 -7.12 -1.16 11.40
C LEU A 50 -5.72 -1.32 10.78
N ALA A 51 -5.28 -0.38 9.95
CA ALA A 51 -3.99 -0.42 9.28
C ALA A 51 -2.83 -0.38 10.29
N ASP A 52 -2.92 0.49 11.30
CA ASP A 52 -1.93 0.58 12.37
C ASP A 52 -1.86 -0.72 13.18
N ALA A 53 -3.02 -1.30 13.53
CA ALA A 53 -3.08 -2.57 14.25
C ALA A 53 -2.49 -3.75 13.45
N ILE A 54 -2.56 -3.71 12.12
CA ILE A 54 -1.97 -4.75 11.25
C ILE A 54 -0.47 -4.52 11.04
N ALA A 55 -0.02 -3.27 10.96
CA ALA A 55 1.39 -2.95 10.70
C ALA A 55 2.30 -3.38 11.87
N GLY A 56 1.78 -3.35 13.09
CA GLY A 56 2.53 -3.66 14.30
C GLY A 56 3.48 -2.54 14.72
N ASP A 57 4.13 -2.74 15.87
CA ASP A 57 4.89 -1.68 16.55
C ASP A 57 6.42 -1.84 16.43
N ASP A 58 6.90 -3.02 16.02
CA ASP A 58 8.34 -3.36 15.95
C ASP A 58 8.83 -3.54 14.50
N GLU A 59 10.13 -3.34 14.27
CA GLU A 59 10.74 -3.41 12.93
C GLU A 59 10.47 -4.72 12.16
N PRO A 60 10.54 -5.93 12.77
CA PRO A 60 10.25 -7.16 12.05
C PRO A 60 8.81 -7.23 11.52
N ASP A 61 7.86 -6.69 12.28
CA ASP A 61 6.44 -6.65 11.88
C ASP A 61 6.23 -5.65 10.76
N LEU A 62 6.86 -4.47 10.86
CA LEU A 62 6.82 -3.48 9.80
C LEU A 62 7.42 -4.01 8.48
N ARG A 63 8.56 -4.71 8.52
CA ARG A 63 9.15 -5.34 7.33
C ARG A 63 8.21 -6.35 6.70
N ARG A 64 7.56 -7.22 7.50
CA ARG A 64 6.58 -8.21 7.01
C ARG A 64 5.38 -7.52 6.37
N TYR A 65 4.84 -6.51 7.05
CA TYR A 65 3.69 -5.73 6.60
C TYR A 65 3.95 -5.02 5.28
N GLU A 66 5.10 -4.36 5.14
CA GLU A 66 5.44 -3.61 3.94
C GLU A 66 5.70 -4.54 2.73
N LEU A 67 6.35 -5.69 2.93
CA LEU A 67 6.51 -6.70 1.87
C LEU A 67 5.18 -7.28 1.40
N ALA A 68 4.30 -7.65 2.34
CA ALA A 68 2.96 -8.12 2.02
C ALA A 68 2.15 -7.03 1.29
N THR A 69 2.31 -5.78 1.73
CA THR A 69 1.66 -4.62 1.11
C THR A 69 2.13 -4.41 -0.33
N LEU A 70 3.44 -4.45 -0.59
CA LEU A 70 4.00 -4.29 -1.94
C LEU A 70 3.56 -5.43 -2.86
N GLY A 71 3.61 -6.69 -2.40
CA GLY A 71 3.13 -7.84 -3.18
C GLY A 71 1.65 -7.71 -3.56
N ALA A 72 0.78 -7.43 -2.58
CA ALA A 72 -0.64 -7.27 -2.84
C ALA A 72 -0.94 -6.06 -3.74
N ALA A 73 -0.31 -4.90 -3.51
CA ALA A 73 -0.51 -3.70 -4.32
C ALA A 73 -0.03 -3.89 -5.77
N ARG A 74 1.10 -4.59 -5.96
CA ARG A 74 1.63 -4.97 -7.28
C ARG A 74 0.64 -5.86 -8.03
N GLN A 75 0.14 -6.92 -7.38
CA GLN A 75 -0.86 -7.83 -7.97
C GLN A 75 -2.14 -7.09 -8.37
N LEU A 76 -2.59 -6.14 -7.54
CA LEU A 76 -3.78 -5.32 -7.80
C LEU A 76 -3.53 -4.21 -8.82
N ARG A 77 -2.27 -4.00 -9.22
CA ARG A 77 -1.82 -2.89 -10.08
C ARG A 77 -2.16 -1.51 -9.50
N SER A 78 -2.10 -1.36 -8.18
CA SER A 78 -2.38 -0.10 -7.49
C SER A 78 -1.15 0.79 -7.45
N SER A 79 -1.02 1.71 -8.42
CA SER A 79 0.08 2.68 -8.41
C SER A 79 0.12 3.51 -7.13
N TYR A 80 -1.03 3.85 -6.55
CA TYR A 80 -1.07 4.69 -5.35
C TYR A 80 -0.44 3.97 -4.16
N CYS A 81 -0.87 2.73 -3.90
CA CYS A 81 -0.30 1.94 -2.80
C CYS A 81 1.17 1.62 -3.07
N MET A 82 1.55 1.30 -4.31
CA MET A 82 2.96 1.06 -4.68
C MET A 82 3.83 2.30 -4.44
N LEU A 83 3.39 3.49 -4.87
CA LEU A 83 4.15 4.74 -4.66
C LEU A 83 4.25 5.13 -3.18
N ALA A 84 3.13 5.05 -2.44
CA ALA A 84 3.10 5.45 -1.03
C ALA A 84 3.99 4.54 -0.17
N HIS A 85 3.82 3.22 -0.30
CA HIS A 85 4.59 2.26 0.49
C HIS A 85 6.00 2.08 -0.06
N GLY A 86 6.18 2.04 -1.39
CA GLY A 86 7.50 1.91 -2.01
C GLY A 86 8.45 3.05 -1.65
N ARG A 87 7.95 4.29 -1.55
CA ARG A 87 8.73 5.42 -1.03
C ARG A 87 9.17 5.19 0.41
N LYS A 88 8.21 4.92 1.30
CA LYS A 88 8.47 4.71 2.74
C LYS A 88 9.49 3.59 2.96
N VAL A 89 9.31 2.47 2.26
CA VAL A 89 10.19 1.31 2.29
C VAL A 89 11.59 1.65 1.77
N ALA A 90 11.70 2.46 0.72
CA ALA A 90 12.99 2.92 0.18
C ALA A 90 13.73 3.89 1.12
N ASP A 91 12.99 4.66 1.91
CA ASP A 91 13.53 5.60 2.89
C ASP A 91 14.00 4.87 4.16
N ASP A 92 13.25 3.86 4.62
CA ASP A 92 13.41 3.31 5.97
C ASP A 92 13.96 1.87 6.06
N LEU A 93 13.74 1.02 5.04
CA LEU A 93 13.87 -0.45 5.22
C LEU A 93 14.74 -1.16 4.18
N TRP A 94 14.70 -0.74 2.92
CA TRP A 94 15.52 -1.32 1.84
C TRP A 94 16.06 -0.23 0.92
N PRO A 95 17.23 -0.44 0.29
CA PRO A 95 17.72 0.43 -0.78
C PRO A 95 16.73 0.55 -1.95
N ALA A 96 16.68 1.73 -2.58
CA ALA A 96 15.75 2.02 -3.67
C ALA A 96 15.87 1.05 -4.87
N ASP A 97 17.04 0.51 -5.16
CA ASP A 97 17.26 -0.50 -6.20
C ASP A 97 16.64 -1.85 -5.83
N VAL A 98 16.67 -2.24 -4.56
CA VAL A 98 15.96 -3.44 -4.06
C VAL A 98 14.45 -3.23 -4.18
N VAL A 99 13.92 -2.07 -3.77
CA VAL A 99 12.48 -1.77 -3.89
C VAL A 99 12.04 -1.74 -5.37
N THR A 100 12.88 -1.19 -6.25
CA THR A 100 12.67 -1.22 -7.71
C THR A 100 12.57 -2.66 -8.21
N ALA A 101 13.50 -3.52 -7.82
CA ALA A 101 13.48 -4.94 -8.19
C ALA A 101 12.24 -5.67 -7.66
N ILE A 102 11.78 -5.37 -6.44
CA ILE A 102 10.52 -5.92 -5.89
C ILE A 102 9.32 -5.51 -6.77
N ALA A 103 9.27 -4.25 -7.20
CA ALA A 103 8.17 -3.74 -8.03
C ALA A 103 8.15 -4.39 -9.43
N GLU A 104 9.32 -4.56 -10.05
CA GLU A 104 9.45 -5.14 -11.40
C GLU A 104 9.28 -6.67 -11.38
N ASP A 105 10.13 -7.37 -10.63
CA ASP A 105 10.15 -8.81 -10.49
C ASP A 105 10.70 -9.22 -9.10
N PRO A 106 9.81 -9.51 -8.12
CA PRO A 106 10.20 -9.96 -6.79
C PRO A 106 11.13 -11.19 -6.79
N GLY A 107 11.13 -12.00 -7.85
CA GLY A 107 12.02 -13.16 -8.00
C GLY A 107 13.50 -12.78 -8.18
N THR A 108 13.78 -11.55 -8.61
CA THR A 108 15.13 -11.05 -8.88
C THR A 108 15.67 -10.12 -7.79
N ALA A 109 14.80 -9.64 -6.90
CA ALA A 109 15.17 -8.76 -5.80
C ALA A 109 16.10 -9.45 -4.79
N ASP A 110 17.00 -8.69 -4.17
CA ASP A 110 17.88 -9.13 -3.09
C ASP A 110 17.09 -9.28 -1.77
N LEU A 111 16.25 -10.33 -1.75
CA LEU A 111 15.41 -10.72 -0.63
C LEU A 111 15.84 -12.10 -0.12
N THR A 112 15.70 -12.31 1.18
CA THR A 112 15.78 -13.65 1.76
C THR A 112 14.64 -14.54 1.24
N ASP A 113 14.81 -15.86 1.30
CA ASP A 113 13.74 -16.81 0.91
C ASP A 113 12.44 -16.55 1.69
N ARG A 114 12.57 -16.18 2.96
CA ARG A 114 11.45 -15.80 3.84
C ARG A 114 10.69 -14.58 3.31
N GLU A 115 11.41 -13.51 2.98
CA GLU A 115 10.82 -12.26 2.47
C GLU A 115 10.19 -12.45 1.09
N ARG A 116 10.86 -13.19 0.21
CA ARG A 116 10.36 -13.52 -1.13
C ARG A 116 9.06 -14.32 -1.07
N ALA A 117 8.98 -15.28 -0.14
CA ALA A 117 7.76 -16.06 0.08
C ALA A 117 6.60 -15.19 0.61
N ILE A 118 6.87 -14.20 1.47
CA ILE A 118 5.85 -13.23 1.93
C ILE A 118 5.26 -12.46 0.75
N VAL A 119 6.10 -11.92 -0.14
CA VAL A 119 5.64 -11.17 -1.32
C VAL A 119 4.79 -12.06 -2.22
N ALA A 120 5.29 -13.25 -2.57
CA ALA A 120 4.57 -14.19 -3.44
C ALA A 120 3.23 -14.63 -2.85
N PHE A 121 3.17 -14.91 -1.54
CA PHE A 121 1.91 -15.29 -0.89
C PHE A 121 0.90 -14.14 -0.86
N ALA A 122 1.36 -12.92 -0.61
CA ALA A 122 0.49 -11.73 -0.66
C ALA A 122 -0.09 -11.49 -2.06
N GLU A 123 0.68 -11.76 -3.13
CA GLU A 123 0.17 -11.76 -4.50
C GLU A 123 -0.95 -12.80 -4.70
N VAL A 124 -0.79 -14.03 -4.19
CA VAL A 124 -1.84 -15.06 -4.26
C VAL A 124 -3.10 -14.61 -3.52
N VAL A 125 -2.98 -14.11 -2.28
CA VAL A 125 -4.12 -13.60 -1.49
C VAL A 125 -4.85 -12.49 -2.25
N ALA A 126 -4.11 -11.53 -2.82
CA ALA A 126 -4.66 -10.39 -3.55
C ALA A 126 -5.30 -10.78 -4.89
N SER A 127 -4.89 -11.90 -5.49
CA SER A 127 -5.55 -12.47 -6.68
C SER A 127 -6.92 -13.08 -6.36
N GLY A 128 -7.19 -13.36 -5.08
CA GLY A 128 -8.44 -13.89 -4.57
C GLY A 128 -8.19 -14.89 -3.45
N GLY A 129 -8.78 -14.67 -2.26
CA GLY A 129 -8.56 -15.54 -1.09
C GLY A 129 -8.96 -17.00 -1.30
N THR A 130 -9.85 -17.30 -2.24
CA THR A 130 -10.21 -18.69 -2.61
C THR A 130 -9.14 -19.40 -3.44
N ASN A 131 -8.14 -18.66 -3.95
CA ASN A 131 -6.99 -19.24 -4.66
C ASN A 131 -5.91 -19.74 -3.69
N VAL A 132 -5.97 -19.32 -2.42
CA VAL A 132 -5.05 -19.78 -1.38
C VAL A 132 -5.35 -21.23 -1.00
N THR A 133 -4.31 -22.04 -0.91
CA THR A 133 -4.35 -23.46 -0.59
C THR A 133 -3.52 -23.78 0.66
N GLU A 134 -3.73 -24.96 1.24
CA GLU A 134 -2.89 -25.43 2.36
C GLU A 134 -1.40 -25.55 1.96
N ALA A 135 -1.11 -25.83 0.68
CA ALA A 135 0.26 -25.89 0.19
C ALA A 135 0.96 -24.52 0.25
N ASP A 136 0.23 -23.43 0.02
CA ASP A 136 0.76 -22.08 0.14
C ASP A 136 1.14 -21.78 1.60
N HIS A 137 0.27 -22.14 2.55
CA HIS A 137 0.56 -22.03 3.98
C HIS A 137 1.77 -22.88 4.39
N GLN A 138 1.86 -24.12 3.90
CA GLN A 138 3.00 -24.99 4.19
C GLN A 138 4.32 -24.40 3.66
N SER A 139 4.32 -23.81 2.46
CA SER A 139 5.52 -23.19 1.89
C SER A 139 6.09 -22.05 2.74
N LEU A 140 5.22 -21.29 3.42
CA LEU A 140 5.64 -20.26 4.37
C LEU A 140 6.22 -20.84 5.66
N ARG A 141 5.66 -21.94 6.15
CA ARG A 141 6.21 -22.65 7.32
C ARG A 141 7.58 -23.23 7.01
N ASP A 142 7.80 -23.70 5.78
CA ASP A 142 9.08 -24.28 5.34
C ASP A 142 10.21 -23.23 5.35
N VAL A 143 9.89 -21.94 5.16
CA VAL A 143 10.83 -20.81 5.32
C VAL A 143 10.77 -20.17 6.72
N GLY A 144 10.11 -20.84 7.67
CA GLY A 144 10.15 -20.55 9.09
C GLY A 144 9.13 -19.51 9.58
N LEU A 145 8.10 -19.16 8.81
CA LEU A 145 7.01 -18.34 9.35
C LEU A 145 6.16 -19.16 10.33
N THR A 146 5.75 -18.52 11.42
CA THR A 146 4.74 -19.07 12.33
C THR A 146 3.33 -18.83 11.80
N ASP A 147 2.32 -19.55 12.29
CA ASP A 147 0.92 -19.34 11.88
C ASP A 147 0.43 -17.91 12.17
N ALA A 148 0.94 -17.27 13.23
CA ALA A 148 0.62 -15.87 13.54
C ALA A 148 1.17 -14.93 12.46
N GLU A 149 2.43 -15.11 12.06
CA GLU A 149 3.05 -14.30 11.01
C GLU A 149 2.41 -14.53 9.65
N ILE A 150 2.02 -15.77 9.34
CA ILE A 150 1.27 -16.08 8.12
C ILE A 150 -0.06 -15.33 8.12
N PHE A 151 -0.75 -15.31 9.26
CA PHE A 151 -2.00 -14.57 9.40
C PHE A 151 -1.81 -13.06 9.23
N ASP A 152 -0.72 -12.48 9.74
CA ASP A 152 -0.40 -11.06 9.51
C ASP A 152 -0.22 -10.75 8.02
N VAL A 153 0.43 -11.64 7.26
CA VAL A 153 0.56 -11.47 5.80
C VAL A 153 -0.81 -11.49 5.12
N VAL A 154 -1.72 -12.38 5.55
CA VAL A 154 -3.12 -12.40 5.05
C VAL A 154 -3.83 -11.09 5.37
N LEU A 155 -3.70 -10.59 6.60
CA LEU A 155 -4.33 -9.34 7.03
C LEU A 155 -3.81 -8.14 6.23
N ALA A 156 -2.50 -8.02 6.06
CA ALA A 156 -1.87 -6.95 5.29
C ALA A 156 -2.32 -6.99 3.81
N ALA A 157 -2.30 -8.17 3.18
CA ALA A 157 -2.74 -8.33 1.80
C ALA A 157 -4.25 -8.02 1.63
N ALA A 158 -5.10 -8.49 2.55
CA ALA A 158 -6.54 -8.22 2.55
C ALA A 158 -6.85 -6.73 2.78
N ALA A 159 -6.11 -6.07 3.67
CA ALA A 159 -6.19 -4.64 3.88
C ALA A 159 -5.85 -3.89 2.58
N ARG A 160 -4.82 -4.31 1.84
CA ARG A 160 -4.52 -3.72 0.53
C ARG A 160 -5.57 -4.00 -0.52
N CYS A 161 -6.25 -5.14 -0.48
CA CYS A 161 -7.40 -5.39 -1.34
C CYS A 161 -8.49 -4.33 -1.11
N PHE A 162 -8.80 -4.00 0.15
CA PHE A 162 -9.77 -2.94 0.46
C PHE A 162 -9.32 -1.58 -0.07
N PHE A 163 -8.16 -1.08 0.40
CA PHE A 163 -7.78 0.31 0.13
C PHE A 163 -7.48 0.55 -1.34
N SER A 164 -6.72 -0.35 -1.98
CA SER A 164 -6.40 -0.24 -3.42
C SER A 164 -7.66 -0.27 -4.27
N THR A 165 -8.59 -1.20 -3.98
CA THR A 165 -9.84 -1.31 -4.74
C THR A 165 -10.68 -0.05 -4.60
N VAL A 166 -10.77 0.55 -3.41
CA VAL A 166 -11.51 1.80 -3.22
C VAL A 166 -10.92 2.91 -4.09
N LEU A 167 -9.60 3.10 -4.09
CA LEU A 167 -8.94 4.13 -4.90
C LEU A 167 -9.12 3.87 -6.41
N ASP A 168 -8.84 2.65 -6.85
CA ASP A 168 -8.91 2.31 -8.27
C ASP A 168 -10.33 2.34 -8.81
N ALA A 169 -11.32 1.85 -8.05
CA ALA A 169 -12.73 1.88 -8.44
C ALA A 169 -13.30 3.30 -8.52
N THR A 170 -12.76 4.22 -7.71
CA THR A 170 -13.15 5.64 -7.73
C THR A 170 -12.30 6.48 -8.67
N GLY A 171 -11.35 5.89 -9.41
CA GLY A 171 -10.50 6.63 -10.35
C GLY A 171 -9.47 7.53 -9.67
N THR A 172 -9.23 7.36 -8.38
CA THR A 172 -8.32 8.21 -7.61
C THR A 172 -6.90 7.99 -8.08
N LEU A 173 -6.24 9.09 -8.46
CA LEU A 173 -4.86 9.07 -8.95
C LEU A 173 -3.89 9.33 -7.79
N PRO A 174 -2.70 8.71 -7.79
CA PRO A 174 -1.60 9.11 -6.91
C PRO A 174 -1.36 10.61 -6.94
N ASP A 175 -0.95 11.17 -5.81
CA ASP A 175 -0.67 12.59 -5.67
C ASP A 175 0.42 13.07 -6.63
N ALA A 176 0.25 14.27 -7.19
CA ALA A 176 1.24 14.88 -8.08
C ALA A 176 2.63 15.01 -7.42
N ALA A 177 2.65 15.14 -6.10
CA ALA A 177 3.88 15.18 -5.30
C ALA A 177 4.78 13.93 -5.51
N TYR A 178 4.22 12.77 -5.88
CA TYR A 178 5.03 11.58 -6.16
C TYR A 178 5.90 11.72 -7.43
N ALA A 179 5.62 12.69 -8.31
CA ALA A 179 6.41 12.89 -9.52
C ALA A 179 7.89 13.14 -9.22
N ASP A 180 8.19 13.89 -8.16
CA ASP A 180 9.57 14.30 -7.80
C ASP A 180 10.00 13.79 -6.41
N ALA A 181 9.17 12.97 -5.75
CA ALA A 181 9.43 12.50 -4.39
C ALA A 181 10.49 11.39 -4.28
N MET A 182 10.93 10.80 -5.39
CA MET A 182 11.84 9.66 -5.42
C MET A 182 12.61 9.59 -6.75
N PRO A 183 13.71 8.81 -6.83
CA PRO A 183 14.44 8.62 -8.09
C PRO A 183 13.52 8.12 -9.21
N ALA A 184 13.73 8.61 -10.44
CA ALA A 184 12.86 8.31 -11.58
C ALA A 184 12.72 6.81 -11.84
N ALA A 185 13.81 6.04 -11.74
CA ALA A 185 13.76 4.58 -11.93
C ALA A 185 12.81 3.89 -10.93
N LEU A 186 12.90 4.26 -9.64
CA LEU A 186 12.01 3.74 -8.61
C LEU A 186 10.56 4.17 -8.87
N ARG A 187 10.34 5.46 -9.13
CA ARG A 187 9.00 5.99 -9.43
C ARG A 187 8.37 5.23 -10.60
N ASP A 188 9.08 5.08 -11.70
CA ASP A 188 8.57 4.49 -12.93
C ASP A 188 8.24 2.99 -12.71
N ALA A 189 9.03 2.27 -11.91
CA ALA A 189 8.73 0.90 -11.51
C ALA A 189 7.48 0.77 -10.61
N LEU A 190 7.21 1.78 -9.77
CA LEU A 190 6.05 1.79 -8.87
C LEU A 190 4.75 2.24 -9.55
N VAL A 191 4.80 2.85 -10.74
CA VAL A 191 3.61 3.20 -11.53
C VAL A 191 3.12 1.98 -12.33
N VAL A 192 2.42 1.07 -11.65
CA VAL A 192 1.99 -0.22 -12.19
C VAL A 192 0.58 -0.22 -12.81
N GLY A 193 -0.23 0.79 -12.53
CA GLY A 193 -1.61 0.93 -13.01
C GLY A 193 -1.92 2.35 -13.45
N ARG A 194 -2.67 3.09 -12.64
CA ARG A 194 -3.05 4.48 -12.96
C ARG A 194 -1.84 5.42 -12.93
N PRO A 195 -1.80 6.46 -13.78
CA PRO A 195 -0.71 7.43 -13.76
C PRO A 195 -0.79 8.33 -12.53
N ILE A 196 0.33 8.95 -12.15
CA ILE A 196 0.39 10.04 -11.16
C ILE A 196 -0.46 11.22 -11.67
N ALA A 197 -1.15 11.92 -10.75
CA ALA A 197 -1.92 13.11 -11.09
C ALA A 197 -1.03 14.22 -11.67
N GLU A 198 -1.56 14.95 -12.65
CA GLU A 198 -0.95 16.19 -13.13
C GLU A 198 -1.15 17.30 -12.08
N THR A 199 -0.22 18.27 -12.05
CA THR A 199 -0.25 19.43 -11.15
C THR A 199 -1.28 20.48 -11.53
#